data_AF-A0A3B9LG79-F1
#
_entry.id   AF-A0A3B9LG79-F1
#
_cell.length_a   1.000
_cell.length_b   1.000
_cell.length_c   1.000
_cell.angle_alpha   90.00
_cell.angle_beta   90.00
_cell.angle_gamma   90.00
#
_symmetry.space_group_name_H-M   'P 1'
#
loop_
_entity.id
_entity.type
_entity.pdbx_description
1 polymer ?
#
loop_
_entity_poly.entity_id
_entity_poly.type
_entity_poly.pdbx_seq_one_letter_code
_entity_poly.pdbx_strand_id
1 'polypeptide(L)'
;MNLFRRRSGPAKPADNPIVPAPPKPQTKPREIQLSAEHKSLLEKPVHPRVERVLQEIYTDRAAAERALNARRIIEFPTEDSGERHVIQDERGFWRIVPGLAPPKLNEFFDAL
;
A
#
# COMPACT_ATOMS: atom_id res chain seq x y z
N MET A 1 -27.29 8.38 -51.36
CA MET A 1 -26.90 6.99 -51.07
C MET A 1 -25.42 6.94 -50.69
N ASN A 2 -25.08 6.07 -49.73
CA ASN A 2 -23.75 5.70 -49.18
C ASN A 2 -23.12 6.66 -48.16
N LEU A 3 -23.54 6.53 -46.89
CA LEU A 3 -23.11 7.33 -45.73
C LEU A 3 -22.11 6.63 -44.79
N PHE A 4 -21.52 5.49 -45.15
CA PHE A 4 -20.65 4.74 -44.24
C PHE A 4 -19.29 4.40 -44.86
N ARG A 5 -18.31 5.30 -44.68
CA ARG A 5 -16.90 4.91 -44.73
C ARG A 5 -16.58 4.14 -43.45
N ARG A 6 -16.48 2.82 -43.55
CA ARG A 6 -15.87 1.98 -42.50
C ARG A 6 -14.42 2.45 -42.27
N ARG A 7 -14.16 3.04 -41.11
CA ARG A 7 -12.82 3.07 -40.50
C ARG A 7 -12.97 2.69 -39.04
N SER A 8 -12.85 1.40 -38.77
CA SER A 8 -12.63 0.89 -37.41
C SER A 8 -11.76 -0.35 -37.51
N GLY A 9 -10.44 -0.13 -37.56
CA GLY A 9 -9.51 -1.09 -37.00
C GLY A 9 -9.35 -0.79 -35.50
N PRO A 10 -9.07 -1.78 -34.65
CA PRO A 10 -8.80 -1.54 -33.24
C PRO A 10 -7.60 -0.61 -33.07
N ALA A 11 -7.69 0.35 -32.15
CA ALA A 11 -6.57 1.22 -31.81
C ALA A 11 -5.42 0.37 -31.25
N LYS A 12 -4.22 0.49 -31.84
CA LYS A 12 -3.00 -0.10 -31.27
C LYS A 12 -2.73 0.57 -29.91
N PRO A 13 -2.43 -0.21 -28.85
CA PRO A 13 -1.93 0.38 -27.62
C PRO A 13 -0.61 1.11 -27.91
N ALA A 14 -0.42 2.28 -27.31
CA ALA A 14 0.84 2.99 -27.41
C ALA A 14 1.88 2.27 -26.54
N ASP A 15 2.98 1.80 -27.14
CA ASP A 15 4.12 1.17 -26.47
C ASP A 15 5.02 2.16 -25.72
N ASN A 16 4.48 3.32 -25.34
CA ASN A 16 5.27 4.31 -24.61
C ASN A 16 5.26 3.93 -23.11
N PRO A 17 6.41 3.66 -22.49
CA PRO A 17 6.46 3.51 -21.05
C PRO A 17 5.95 4.81 -20.43
N ILE A 18 4.91 4.71 -19.61
CA ILE A 18 4.47 5.80 -18.73
C ILE A 18 5.58 5.96 -17.70
N VAL A 19 6.58 6.77 -18.03
CA VAL A 19 7.62 7.17 -17.08
C VAL A 19 6.95 8.14 -16.12
N PRO A 20 6.85 7.83 -14.81
CA PRO A 20 6.35 8.79 -13.85
C PRO A 20 7.26 10.00 -13.88
N ALA A 21 6.70 11.16 -14.20
CA ALA A 21 7.42 12.42 -14.15
C ALA A 21 8.01 12.61 -12.74
N PRO A 22 9.22 13.18 -12.61
CA PRO A 22 9.81 13.45 -11.31
C PRO A 22 8.87 14.34 -10.48
N PRO A 23 8.75 14.09 -9.16
CA PRO A 23 7.89 14.87 -8.29
C PRO A 23 8.31 16.34 -8.37
N LYS A 24 7.36 17.22 -8.72
CA LYS A 24 7.60 18.66 -8.72
C LYS A 24 8.06 19.10 -7.33
N PRO A 25 9.05 20.00 -7.21
CA PRO A 25 9.52 20.48 -5.93
C PRO A 25 8.34 21.09 -5.15
N GLN A 26 8.09 20.56 -3.96
CA GLN A 26 7.08 21.09 -3.05
C GLN A 26 7.50 22.50 -2.66
N THR A 27 6.86 23.48 -3.29
CA THR A 27 7.04 24.88 -2.94
C THR A 27 6.36 25.08 -1.59
N LYS A 28 7.06 25.69 -0.62
CA LYS A 28 6.47 26.01 0.69
C LYS A 28 5.14 26.74 0.49
N PRO A 29 4.09 26.43 1.26
CA PRO A 29 2.81 27.11 1.14
C PRO A 29 3.03 28.62 1.26
N ARG A 30 2.57 29.39 0.28
CA ARG A 30 2.65 30.85 0.35
C ARG A 30 1.75 31.31 1.49
N GLU A 31 2.28 32.19 2.34
CA GLU A 31 1.53 32.78 3.44
C GLU A 31 0.44 33.70 2.87
N ILE A 32 -0.83 33.38 3.13
CA ILE A 32 -1.97 34.16 2.66
C ILE A 32 -2.19 35.30 3.64
N GLN A 33 -1.91 36.54 3.21
CA GLN A 33 -2.23 37.72 4.00
C GLN A 33 -3.73 38.01 3.90
N LEU A 34 -4.45 37.84 5.01
CA LEU A 34 -5.88 38.13 5.10
C LEU A 34 -6.09 39.58 5.53
N SER A 35 -6.91 40.32 4.77
CA SER A 35 -7.39 41.65 5.16
C SER A 35 -8.28 41.58 6.41
N ALA A 36 -8.46 42.69 7.11
CA ALA A 36 -9.30 42.76 8.30
C ALA A 36 -10.76 42.33 8.03
N GLU A 37 -11.28 42.63 6.83
CA GLU A 37 -12.63 42.23 6.39
C GLU A 37 -12.73 40.72 6.14
N HIS A 38 -11.70 40.10 5.59
CA HIS A 38 -11.69 38.65 5.39
C HIS A 38 -11.60 37.90 6.73
N LYS A 39 -10.85 38.43 7.70
CA LYS A 39 -10.79 37.88 9.05
C LYS A 39 -12.15 37.95 9.74
N SER A 40 -12.83 39.10 9.64
CA SER A 40 -14.17 39.25 10.25
C SER A 40 -15.23 38.35 9.61
N LEU A 41 -15.10 38.00 8.32
CA LEU A 41 -15.97 37.00 7.68
C LEU A 41 -15.77 35.59 8.23
N LEU A 42 -14.53 35.21 8.58
CA LEU A 42 -14.22 33.90 9.15
C LEU A 42 -14.66 33.77 10.61
N GLU A 43 -14.77 34.88 11.33
CA GLU A 43 -15.26 34.92 12.72
C GLU A 43 -16.78 34.83 12.82
N LYS A 44 -17.51 35.00 11.70
CA LYS A 44 -18.97 34.87 11.71
C LYS A 44 -19.36 33.43 12.03
N PRO A 45 -20.38 33.23 12.89
CA PRO A 45 -20.85 31.90 13.20
C PRO A 45 -21.34 31.21 11.93
N VAL A 46 -20.86 29.99 11.73
CA VAL A 46 -21.22 29.16 10.59
C VAL A 46 -22.69 28.78 10.69
N HIS A 47 -23.39 28.70 9.55
CA HIS A 47 -24.79 28.29 9.54
C HIS A 47 -24.94 26.89 10.19
N PRO A 48 -25.95 26.65 11.05
CA PRO A 48 -26.05 25.42 11.85
C PRO A 48 -26.11 24.14 11.01
N ARG A 49 -26.66 24.20 9.80
CA ARG A 49 -26.64 23.08 8.85
C ARG A 49 -25.21 22.72 8.42
N VAL A 50 -24.36 23.72 8.17
CA VAL A 50 -22.97 23.51 7.76
C VAL A 50 -22.15 23.02 8.94
N GLU A 51 -22.39 23.55 10.15
CA GLU A 51 -21.76 23.07 11.38
C GLU A 51 -22.03 21.59 11.63
N ARG A 52 -23.28 21.12 11.46
CA ARG A 52 -23.62 19.70 11.56
C ARG A 52 -22.86 18.83 10.56
N VAL A 53 -22.78 19.25 9.30
CA VAL A 53 -22.05 18.51 8.26
C VAL A 53 -20.55 18.45 8.57
N LEU A 54 -19.96 19.56 9.02
CA LEU A 54 -18.56 19.57 9.44
C LEU A 54 -18.32 18.63 10.61
N GLN A 55 -19.22 18.63 11.61
CA GLN A 55 -19.13 17.75 12.76
C GLN A 55 -19.17 16.27 12.34
N GLU A 56 -20.08 15.90 11.43
CA GLU A 56 -20.17 14.54 10.86
C GLU A 56 -18.87 14.13 10.16
N ILE A 57 -18.33 14.99 9.29
CA ILE A 57 -17.07 14.74 8.58
C ILE A 57 -15.90 14.54 9.57
N TYR A 58 -15.82 15.37 10.62
CA TYR A 58 -14.76 15.26 11.61
C TYR A 58 -14.91 13.99 12.46
N THR A 59 -16.14 13.60 12.82
CA THR A 59 -16.37 12.34 13.54
C THR A 59 -15.98 11.13 12.70
N ASP A 60 -16.29 11.14 11.41
CA ASP A 60 -15.94 10.08 10.48
C ASP A 60 -14.43 9.95 10.31
N ARG A 61 -13.74 11.09 10.15
CA ARG A 61 -12.28 11.13 10.10
C ARG A 61 -11.64 10.56 11.36
N ALA A 62 -12.11 10.99 12.54
CA ALA A 62 -11.57 10.52 13.81
C ALA A 62 -11.85 9.01 14.04
N ALA A 63 -12.97 8.50 13.53
CA ALA A 63 -13.27 7.07 13.55
C ALA A 63 -12.34 6.29 12.63
N ALA A 64 -12.07 6.80 11.42
CA ALA A 64 -11.15 6.18 10.46
C ALA A 64 -9.70 6.16 10.99
N GLU A 65 -9.21 7.26 11.56
CA GLU A 65 -7.88 7.33 12.17
C GLU A 65 -7.74 6.37 13.36
N ARG A 66 -8.76 6.29 14.23
CA ARG A 66 -8.79 5.30 15.32
C ARG A 66 -8.78 3.87 14.78
N ALA A 67 -9.54 3.57 13.73
CA ALA A 67 -9.57 2.25 13.12
C ALA A 67 -8.22 1.88 12.50
N LEU A 68 -7.51 2.84 11.89
CA LEU A 68 -6.16 2.62 11.37
C LEU A 68 -5.14 2.37 12.49
N ASN A 69 -5.16 3.18 13.54
CA ASN A 69 -4.26 3.01 14.69
C ASN A 69 -4.53 1.72 15.47
N ALA A 70 -5.78 1.26 15.51
CA ALA A 70 -6.15 -0.01 16.14
C ALA A 70 -5.72 -1.24 15.32
N ARG A 71 -5.46 -1.09 14.01
CA ARG A 71 -4.91 -2.18 13.20
C ARG A 71 -3.45 -2.37 13.60
N ARG A 72 -3.18 -3.43 14.36
CA ARG A 72 -1.82 -3.90 14.61
C ARG A 72 -1.24 -4.39 13.29
N ILE A 73 -0.41 -3.57 12.66
CA ILE A 73 0.37 -3.99 11.48
C ILE A 73 1.32 -5.08 11.98
N ILE A 74 1.06 -6.33 11.58
CA ILE A 74 1.97 -7.44 11.86
C ILE A 74 3.06 -7.35 10.79
N GLU A 75 4.27 -6.99 11.21
CA GLU A 75 5.42 -6.99 10.33
C GLU A 75 5.65 -8.41 9.80
N PHE A 76 5.88 -8.50 8.49
CA PHE A 76 6.22 -9.77 7.88
C PHE A 76 7.59 -10.21 8.44
N PRO A 77 7.73 -11.44 8.97
CA PRO A 77 8.97 -11.88 9.57
C PRO A 77 10.09 -11.86 8.52
N THR A 78 11.09 -11.01 8.73
CA THR A 78 12.25 -10.84 7.85
C THR A 78 13.34 -11.87 8.08
N GLU A 79 13.31 -12.58 9.21
CA GLU A 79 14.40 -13.45 9.65
C GLU A 79 14.27 -14.91 9.20
N ASP A 80 13.14 -15.31 8.61
CA ASP A 80 12.90 -16.73 8.29
C ASP A 80 13.33 -17.17 6.89
N SER A 81 14.15 -16.36 6.20
CA SER A 81 14.68 -16.66 4.87
C SER A 81 15.98 -17.48 4.88
N GLY A 82 16.34 -18.08 6.02
CA GLY A 82 17.53 -18.93 6.11
C GLY A 82 17.38 -20.24 5.32
N GLU A 83 18.48 -20.77 4.79
CA GLU A 83 18.52 -22.13 4.24
C GLU A 83 18.08 -23.12 5.33
N ARG A 84 17.03 -23.89 5.02
CA ARG A 84 16.45 -24.91 5.89
C ARG A 84 16.63 -26.26 5.23
N HIS A 85 17.01 -27.26 6.02
CA HIS A 85 17.13 -28.63 5.54
C HIS A 85 16.35 -29.58 6.45
N VAL A 86 15.98 -30.72 5.87
CA VAL A 86 15.20 -31.75 6.53
C VAL A 86 16.15 -32.80 7.07
N ILE A 87 16.10 -33.04 8.38
CA ILE A 87 16.85 -34.12 9.03
C ILE A 87 15.90 -35.13 9.67
N GLN A 88 16.34 -36.38 9.78
CA GLN A 88 15.66 -37.39 10.58
C GLN A 88 16.40 -37.51 11.92
N ASP A 89 15.68 -37.29 13.02
CA ASP A 89 16.22 -37.45 14.37
C ASP A 89 16.51 -38.93 14.68
N GLU A 90 17.28 -39.18 15.73
CA GLU A 90 17.62 -40.52 16.25
C GLU A 90 16.39 -41.39 16.56
N ARG A 91 15.21 -40.79 16.70
CA ARG A 91 13.92 -41.44 16.95
C ARG A 91 13.09 -41.68 15.68
N GLY A 92 13.65 -41.39 14.50
CA GLY A 92 12.99 -41.57 13.21
C GLY A 92 12.05 -40.45 12.79
N PHE A 93 11.95 -39.35 13.56
CA PHE A 93 11.08 -38.22 13.23
C PHE A 93 11.76 -37.21 12.31
N TRP A 94 11.04 -36.75 11.29
CA TRP A 94 11.50 -35.71 10.38
C TRP A 94 11.32 -34.32 10.97
N ARG A 95 12.37 -33.49 10.94
CA ARG A 95 12.38 -32.11 11.45
C ARG A 95 13.05 -31.16 10.47
N ILE A 96 12.58 -29.91 10.45
CA ILE A 96 13.15 -28.82 9.66
C ILE A 96 14.07 -28.02 10.57
N VAL A 97 15.36 -27.94 10.22
CA VAL A 97 16.38 -27.24 11.02
C VAL A 97 17.00 -26.10 10.20
N PRO A 98 17.19 -24.91 10.81
CA PRO A 98 17.89 -23.81 10.15
C PRO A 98 19.40 -24.07 10.09
N GLY A 99 20.05 -23.74 8.96
CA GLY A 99 21.51 -23.81 8.81
C GLY A 99 21.98 -24.56 7.56
N LEU A 100 23.30 -24.61 7.36
CA LEU A 100 23.95 -25.26 6.22
C LEU A 100 23.68 -26.78 6.22
N ALA A 101 23.40 -27.37 5.05
CA ALA A 101 23.14 -28.80 4.93
C ALA A 101 24.33 -29.64 5.45
N PRO A 102 24.09 -30.73 6.22
CA PRO A 102 25.16 -31.59 6.69
C PRO A 102 25.88 -32.25 5.48
N PRO A 103 27.22 -32.33 5.49
CA PRO A 103 28.03 -32.76 4.34
C PRO A 103 27.94 -34.26 4.02
N LYS A 104 27.17 -35.04 4.78
CA LYS A 104 27.03 -36.48 4.60
C LYS A 104 25.56 -36.83 4.36
N LEU A 105 25.21 -36.90 3.08
CA LEU A 105 24.04 -37.61 2.59
C LEU A 105 24.34 -39.10 2.80
N ASN A 106 23.83 -39.70 3.87
CA ASN A 106 23.77 -41.15 3.92
C ASN A 106 22.86 -41.59 2.76
N GLU A 107 23.49 -42.31 1.85
CA GLU A 107 23.02 -42.74 0.54
C GLU A 107 21.62 -43.35 0.62
N PHE A 108 20.63 -42.64 0.10
CA PHE A 108 19.23 -43.05 0.09
C PHE A 108 18.88 -43.95 -1.12
N PHE A 109 19.87 -44.48 -1.83
CA PHE A 109 19.66 -45.13 -3.14
C PHE A 109 19.77 -46.66 -3.20
N ASP A 110 20.06 -47.35 -2.09
CA ASP A 110 20.35 -48.80 -2.15
C ASP A 110 19.19 -49.75 -1.76
N ALA A 111 17.94 -49.29 -1.73
CA ALA A 111 16.82 -50.19 -1.52
C ALA A 111 15.56 -49.77 -2.31
N LEU A 112 15.56 -50.11 -3.60
CA LEU A 112 14.34 -50.32 -4.40
C LEU A 112 14.40 -51.71 -5.02
#